data_AF-A0A7S8E9K0-F1
#
_entry.id   AF-A0A7S8E9K0-F1
#
_cell.length_a   1.000
_cell.length_b   1.000
_cell.length_c   1.000
_cell.angle_alpha   90.00
_cell.angle_beta   90.00
_cell.angle_gamma   90.00
#
_symmetry.space_group_name_H-M   'P 1'
#
loop_
_entity.id
_entity.type
_entity.pdbx_description
1 polymer ?
#
loop_
_entity_poly.entity_id
_entity_poly.type
_entity_poly.pdbx_seq_one_letter_code
_entity_poly.pdbx_strand_id
1 'polypeptide(L)'
;MLELHALTLFYTARIGGDLHLLPQLYTFLTQLAAKQPRKPLLLDIGESCSPEVWPCEVTGGRSTLIVLDGMGYHAANAEGVLAEGERYKLQGATSMGVVDARYSWRYDVPPIRDEDIVISLLPEPTLHLNIVLQGTDATTLSNRTLRLQQVDKRQVGIVEVDLKDEPRLVSMQVVAMPSGLRPDPTISAAVDFVEDEARYLESRR
;
A
#
# COMPACT_ATOMS: atom_id res chain seq x y z
N MET A 1 -26.05 -2.73 -7.91
CA MET A 1 -24.68 -2.79 -7.37
C MET A 1 -24.07 -4.09 -7.85
N LEU A 2 -22.82 -4.06 -8.33
CA LEU A 2 -22.07 -5.27 -8.62
C LEU A 2 -21.58 -5.83 -7.29
N GLU A 3 -21.94 -7.06 -6.94
CA GLU A 3 -21.42 -7.72 -5.75
C GLU A 3 -19.94 -8.13 -5.96
N LEU A 4 -19.14 -7.93 -4.92
CA LEU A 4 -17.74 -8.31 -4.90
C LEU A 4 -17.62 -9.79 -4.51
N HIS A 5 -17.54 -10.68 -5.49
CA HIS A 5 -17.40 -12.12 -5.24
C HIS A 5 -15.95 -12.61 -5.12
N ALA A 6 -14.98 -11.80 -5.54
CA ALA A 6 -13.57 -12.15 -5.45
C ALA A 6 -12.73 -10.87 -5.35
N LEU A 7 -11.68 -10.92 -4.53
CA LEU A 7 -10.74 -9.84 -4.30
C LEU A 7 -9.31 -10.33 -4.57
N THR A 8 -8.60 -9.62 -5.44
CA THR A 8 -7.16 -9.80 -5.64
C THR A 8 -6.45 -8.63 -4.96
N LEU A 9 -5.46 -8.93 -4.12
CA LEU A 9 -4.63 -7.95 -3.44
C LEU A 9 -3.21 -8.07 -3.98
N PHE A 10 -2.59 -6.92 -4.29
CA PHE A 10 -1.14 -6.82 -4.40
C PHE A 10 -0.65 -6.00 -3.22
N TYR A 11 0.41 -6.46 -2.56
CA TYR A 11 0.98 -5.70 -1.45
C TYR A 11 2.49 -5.68 -1.45
N THR A 12 3.04 -4.59 -0.92
CA THR A 12 4.48 -4.35 -0.75
C THR A 12 4.81 -4.04 0.70
N ALA A 13 6.10 -4.07 1.01
CA ALA A 13 6.64 -3.65 2.30
C ALA A 13 8.09 -3.19 2.12
N ARG A 14 8.66 -2.59 3.15
CA ARG A 14 10.12 -2.36 3.27
C ARG A 14 10.72 -1.56 2.10
N ILE A 15 9.95 -0.65 1.54
CA ILE A 15 10.45 0.29 0.52
C ILE A 15 11.58 1.13 1.14
N GLY A 16 11.43 1.51 2.41
CA GLY A 16 12.45 2.14 3.22
C GLY A 16 12.91 3.50 2.70
N GLY A 17 12.04 4.24 2.00
CA GLY A 17 12.37 5.55 1.43
C GLY A 17 13.07 5.52 0.07
N ASP A 18 13.27 4.35 -0.54
CA ASP A 18 13.91 4.23 -1.85
C ASP A 18 12.95 4.67 -2.97
N LEU A 19 12.86 5.98 -3.20
CA LEU A 19 11.96 6.56 -4.19
C LEU A 19 12.28 6.09 -5.61
N HIS A 20 13.56 5.87 -5.94
CA HIS A 20 13.96 5.42 -7.28
C HIS A 20 13.55 3.97 -7.59
N LEU A 21 13.18 3.18 -6.58
CA LEU A 21 12.57 1.87 -6.77
C LEU A 21 11.16 1.98 -7.37
N LEU A 22 10.41 3.02 -7.00
CA LEU A 22 8.97 3.13 -7.22
C LEU A 22 8.56 3.15 -8.70
N PRO A 23 9.26 3.82 -9.62
CA PRO A 23 8.94 3.76 -11.05
C PRO A 23 9.06 2.36 -11.66
N GLN A 24 10.04 1.57 -11.20
CA GLN A 24 10.22 0.19 -11.64
C GLN A 24 9.14 -0.71 -11.02
N LEU A 25 8.84 -0.49 -9.75
CA LEU A 25 7.77 -1.18 -9.03
C LEU A 25 6.41 -0.94 -9.69
N TYR A 26 6.10 0.30 -10.07
CA TYR A 26 4.87 0.62 -10.80
C TYR A 26 4.77 -0.15 -12.12
N THR A 27 5.86 -0.17 -12.90
CA THR A 27 5.92 -0.95 -14.14
C THR A 27 5.64 -2.43 -13.87
N PHE A 28 6.22 -2.98 -12.80
CA PHE A 28 5.99 -4.36 -12.41
C PHE A 28 4.54 -4.63 -12.01
N LEU A 29 3.96 -3.78 -11.15
CA LEU A 29 2.57 -3.87 -10.71
C LEU A 29 1.60 -3.79 -11.88
N THR A 30 1.83 -2.90 -12.84
CA THR A 30 1.00 -2.79 -14.05
C THR A 30 1.09 -4.05 -14.91
N GLN A 31 2.28 -4.64 -15.07
CA GLN A 31 2.45 -5.91 -15.79
C GLN A 31 1.75 -7.09 -15.09
N LEU A 32 1.78 -7.12 -13.75
CA LEU A 32 1.05 -8.13 -12.97
C LEU A 32 -0.46 -7.92 -13.07
N ALA A 33 -0.94 -6.67 -12.96
CA ALA A 33 -2.34 -6.32 -12.99
C ALA A 33 -2.98 -6.60 -14.36
N ALA A 34 -2.23 -6.45 -15.46
CA ALA A 34 -2.70 -6.78 -16.80
C ALA A 34 -3.06 -8.27 -16.99
N LYS A 35 -2.60 -9.15 -16.09
CA LYS A 35 -2.93 -10.59 -16.09
C LYS A 35 -4.14 -10.92 -15.22
N GLN A 36 -4.67 -9.95 -14.48
CA GLN A 36 -5.76 -10.16 -13.54
C GLN A 36 -7.11 -9.87 -14.23
N PRO A 37 -8.17 -10.64 -13.90
CA PRO A 37 -9.50 -10.41 -14.46
C PRO A 37 -10.14 -9.12 -13.93
N ARG A 38 -9.68 -8.62 -12.79
CA ARG A 38 -10.15 -7.39 -12.12
C ARG A 38 -8.94 -6.59 -11.62
N LYS A 39 -9.12 -5.27 -11.48
CA LYS A 39 -8.09 -4.41 -10.91
C LYS A 39 -7.81 -4.85 -9.46
N PRO A 40 -6.55 -5.11 -9.08
CA PRO A 40 -6.21 -5.52 -7.72
C PRO A 40 -6.26 -4.35 -6.74
N LEU A 41 -6.55 -4.67 -5.48
CA LEU A 41 -6.36 -3.79 -4.33
C LEU A 41 -4.85 -3.71 -4.03
N LEU A 42 -4.25 -2.55 -4.29
CA LEU A 42 -2.87 -2.22 -3.96
C LEU A 42 -2.73 -1.75 -2.50
N LEU A 43 -1.83 -2.37 -1.73
CA LEU A 43 -1.59 -2.08 -0.32
C LEU A 43 -0.10 -2.00 0.01
N ASP A 44 0.27 -1.18 1.00
CA ASP A 44 1.59 -1.24 1.64
C ASP A 44 1.45 -1.66 3.11
N ILE A 45 2.16 -2.71 3.52
CA ILE A 45 2.05 -3.28 4.88
C ILE A 45 3.09 -2.72 5.87
N GLY A 46 3.86 -1.70 5.47
CA GLY A 46 4.70 -0.93 6.38
C GLY A 46 6.17 -0.87 5.96
N GLU A 47 6.94 -0.11 6.75
CA GLU A 47 8.35 0.21 6.49
C GLU A 47 8.53 0.91 5.12
N SER A 48 7.56 1.74 4.72
CA SER A 48 7.60 2.46 3.45
C SER A 48 8.63 3.58 3.43
N CYS A 49 8.86 4.26 4.55
CA CYS A 49 9.88 5.30 4.74
C CYS A 49 10.75 4.99 5.97
N SER A 50 12.02 5.41 5.94
CA SER A 50 12.94 5.34 7.09
C SER A 50 13.47 6.75 7.40
N PRO A 51 13.54 7.18 8.68
CA PRO A 51 14.08 8.49 9.05
C PRO A 51 15.58 8.64 8.72
N GLU A 52 16.28 7.57 8.36
CA GLU A 52 17.68 7.61 7.92
C GLU A 52 17.83 7.98 6.43
N VAL A 53 16.74 8.01 5.68
CA VAL A 53 16.72 8.32 4.25
C VAL A 53 16.27 9.76 4.04
N TRP A 54 17.10 10.57 3.36
CA TRP A 54 16.96 12.04 3.28
C TRP A 54 15.54 12.54 2.96
N PRO A 55 14.84 12.08 1.89
CA PRO A 55 13.49 12.56 1.61
C PRO A 55 12.50 12.23 2.73
N CYS A 56 12.67 11.11 3.43
CA CYS A 56 11.81 10.74 4.56
C CYS A 56 12.08 11.63 5.78
N GLU A 57 13.35 11.86 6.12
CA GLU A 57 13.74 12.73 7.24
C GLU A 57 13.21 14.15 7.04
N VAL A 58 13.43 14.72 5.86
CA VAL A 58 13.08 16.12 5.60
C VAL A 58 11.57 16.32 5.57
N THR A 59 10.83 15.37 4.99
CA THR A 59 9.37 15.45 4.84
C THR A 59 8.57 14.85 6.00
N GLY A 60 9.24 14.40 7.07
CA GLY A 60 8.58 13.76 8.21
C GLY A 60 7.87 12.45 7.84
N GLY A 61 8.44 11.70 6.90
CA GLY A 61 7.96 10.38 6.44
C GLY A 61 6.95 10.40 5.29
N ARG A 62 6.54 11.57 4.80
CA ARG A 62 5.50 11.69 3.77
C ARG A 62 5.95 11.31 2.37
N SER A 63 7.23 11.50 2.04
CA SER A 63 7.77 11.41 0.68
C SER A 63 7.32 10.15 -0.06
N THR A 64 7.53 8.98 0.55
CA THR A 64 7.15 7.70 -0.07
C THR A 64 5.63 7.54 -0.19
N LEU A 65 4.86 7.94 0.82
CA LEU A 65 3.40 7.82 0.82
C LEU A 65 2.75 8.64 -0.30
N ILE A 66 3.29 9.82 -0.62
CA ILE A 66 2.82 10.66 -1.74
C ILE A 66 3.01 9.94 -3.08
N VAL A 67 4.17 9.29 -3.29
CA VAL A 67 4.41 8.56 -4.54
C VAL A 67 3.55 7.28 -4.60
N LEU A 68 3.35 6.58 -3.47
CA LEU A 68 2.44 5.43 -3.40
C LEU A 68 0.99 5.80 -3.76
N ASP A 69 0.50 6.94 -3.27
CA ASP A 69 -0.81 7.48 -3.67
C ASP A 69 -0.87 7.75 -5.18
N GLY A 70 0.17 8.39 -5.74
CA GLY A 70 0.30 8.60 -7.19
C GLY A 70 0.36 7.31 -8.02
N MET A 71 0.86 6.21 -7.44
CA MET A 71 0.84 4.87 -8.03
C MET A 71 -0.53 4.18 -7.92
N GLY A 72 -1.47 4.77 -7.20
CA GLY A 72 -2.82 4.24 -6.99
C GLY A 72 -2.92 3.21 -5.87
N TYR A 73 -2.06 3.29 -4.86
CA TYR A 73 -2.23 2.51 -3.63
C TYR A 73 -3.51 2.91 -2.91
N HIS A 74 -4.24 1.93 -2.39
CA HIS A 74 -5.52 2.17 -1.72
C HIS A 74 -5.33 2.41 -0.23
N ALA A 75 -4.36 1.73 0.39
CA ALA A 75 -3.99 1.98 1.77
C ALA A 75 -2.51 1.64 2.03
N ALA A 76 -1.92 2.32 3.01
CA ALA A 76 -0.57 2.08 3.47
C ALA A 76 -0.52 2.12 5.00
N ASN A 77 0.24 1.20 5.60
CA ASN A 77 0.62 1.27 7.00
C ASN A 77 1.62 2.43 7.19
N ALA A 78 1.23 3.41 7.99
CA ALA A 78 2.01 4.59 8.33
C ALA A 78 2.50 4.60 9.79
N GLU A 79 2.27 3.52 10.54
CA GLU A 79 2.75 3.37 11.92
C GLU A 79 4.27 3.42 11.97
N GLY A 80 4.82 4.30 12.82
CA GLY A 80 6.25 4.52 12.93
C GLY A 80 6.91 5.17 11.71
N VAL A 81 6.16 5.48 10.65
CA VAL A 81 6.67 6.10 9.42
C VAL A 81 6.56 7.63 9.48
N LEU A 82 5.39 8.14 9.89
CA LEU A 82 5.12 9.57 9.94
C LEU A 82 5.56 10.19 11.28
N ALA A 83 6.25 11.33 11.21
CA ALA A 83 6.53 12.12 12.41
C ALA A 83 5.23 12.73 12.99
N GLU A 84 5.28 13.15 14.25
CA GLU A 84 4.12 13.69 14.95
C GLU A 84 3.48 14.86 14.19
N GLY A 85 2.15 14.79 14.01
CA GLY A 85 1.37 15.81 13.31
C GLY A 85 1.45 15.76 11.77
N GLU A 86 2.39 15.00 11.18
CA GLU A 86 2.59 15.00 9.73
C GLU A 86 1.44 14.34 8.96
N ARG A 87 0.70 13.44 9.62
CA ARG A 87 -0.54 12.81 9.10
C ARG A 87 -1.57 13.86 8.65
N TYR A 88 -1.75 14.93 9.42
CA TYR A 88 -2.76 15.95 9.08
C TYR A 88 -2.43 16.68 7.78
N LYS A 89 -1.15 16.73 7.38
CA LYS A 89 -0.76 17.32 6.10
C LYS A 89 -1.08 16.44 4.90
N LEU A 90 -1.37 15.14 5.11
CA LEU A 90 -1.84 14.22 4.08
C LEU A 90 -3.36 14.24 3.92
N GLN A 91 -4.10 14.75 4.93
CA GLN A 91 -5.56 14.79 4.89
C GLN A 91 -6.06 15.69 3.76
N GLY A 92 -6.78 15.09 2.80
CA GLY A 92 -7.27 15.79 1.61
C GLY A 92 -6.21 16.04 0.53
N ALA A 93 -4.94 15.73 0.81
CA ALA A 93 -3.85 15.77 -0.16
C ALA A 93 -3.63 14.41 -0.85
N THR A 94 -3.94 13.30 -0.16
CA THR A 94 -3.88 11.95 -0.71
C THR A 94 -5.26 11.31 -0.78
N SER A 95 -5.47 10.43 -1.76
CA SER A 95 -6.67 9.58 -1.85
C SER A 95 -6.51 8.26 -1.10
N MET A 96 -5.27 7.79 -0.95
CA MET A 96 -4.87 6.60 -0.22
C MET A 96 -5.22 6.69 1.26
N GLY A 97 -5.71 5.58 1.82
CA GLY A 97 -5.89 5.38 3.24
C GLY A 97 -4.55 5.32 3.98
N VAL A 98 -4.29 6.32 4.83
CA VAL A 98 -3.15 6.30 5.76
C VAL A 98 -3.59 5.54 7.00
N VAL A 99 -3.10 4.32 7.22
CA VAL A 99 -3.54 3.44 8.32
C VAL A 99 -2.51 3.43 9.43
N ASP A 100 -2.95 3.63 10.68
CA ASP A 100 -2.11 3.56 11.88
C ASP A 100 -2.91 2.96 13.06
N ALA A 101 -2.32 2.89 14.27
CA ALA A 101 -2.99 2.34 15.43
C ALA A 101 -4.31 3.04 15.83
N ARG A 102 -4.57 4.26 15.34
CA ARG A 102 -5.76 5.06 15.64
C ARG A 102 -6.75 5.13 14.48
N TYR A 103 -6.29 4.92 13.25
CA TYR A 103 -7.10 5.14 12.05
C TYR A 103 -7.10 3.91 11.13
N SER A 104 -8.26 3.26 11.04
CA SER A 104 -8.59 2.28 10.00
C SER A 104 -9.05 2.98 8.71
N TRP A 105 -9.01 2.26 7.59
CA TRP A 105 -9.57 2.68 6.31
C TRP A 105 -10.64 1.70 5.84
N ARG A 106 -11.76 2.20 5.30
CA ARG A 106 -12.85 1.37 4.75
C ARG A 106 -12.78 1.36 3.24
N TYR A 107 -13.02 0.19 2.65
CA TYR A 107 -12.95 0.01 1.21
C TYR A 107 -14.16 0.66 0.49
N ASP A 108 -13.94 1.86 -0.03
CA ASP A 108 -14.89 2.55 -0.92
C ASP A 108 -14.20 2.86 -2.25
N VAL A 109 -14.10 1.84 -3.12
CA VAL A 109 -13.43 1.96 -4.41
C VAL A 109 -14.44 1.74 -5.54
N PRO A 110 -14.87 2.81 -6.24
CA PRO A 110 -15.83 2.70 -7.32
C PRO A 110 -15.44 1.64 -8.38
N PRO A 111 -16.40 0.85 -8.88
CA PRO A 111 -17.84 0.92 -8.62
C PRO A 111 -18.30 0.11 -7.39
N ILE A 112 -17.36 -0.49 -6.65
CA ILE A 112 -17.66 -1.37 -5.53
C ILE A 112 -17.59 -0.56 -4.24
N ARG A 113 -18.76 -0.31 -3.66
CA ARG A 113 -18.86 0.21 -2.29
C ARG A 113 -19.08 -0.98 -1.38
N ASP A 114 -18.05 -1.37 -0.66
CA ASP A 114 -18.14 -2.42 0.33
C ASP A 114 -17.60 -1.87 1.65
N GLU A 115 -18.47 -1.15 2.36
CA GLU A 115 -18.16 -0.58 3.67
C GLU A 115 -17.84 -1.67 4.72
N ASP A 116 -18.01 -2.94 4.37
CA ASP A 116 -17.77 -4.12 5.18
C ASP A 116 -16.39 -4.76 4.92
N ILE A 117 -15.57 -4.15 4.07
CA ILE A 117 -14.12 -4.43 4.04
C ILE A 117 -13.38 -3.31 4.77
N VAL A 118 -12.68 -3.69 5.85
CA VAL A 118 -11.92 -2.79 6.72
C VAL A 118 -10.43 -3.11 6.62
N ILE A 119 -9.62 -2.07 6.50
CA ILE A 119 -8.16 -2.16 6.48
C ILE A 119 -7.62 -1.47 7.74
N SER A 120 -6.88 -2.20 8.57
CA SER A 120 -6.46 -1.74 9.90
C SER A 120 -5.11 -2.34 10.27
N LEU A 121 -4.54 -1.96 11.43
CA LEU A 121 -3.32 -2.58 11.96
C LEU A 121 -3.59 -3.71 12.95
N LEU A 122 -4.79 -3.76 13.50
CA LEU A 122 -5.24 -4.79 14.43
C LEU A 122 -6.53 -5.42 13.90
N PRO A 123 -6.83 -6.68 14.27
CA PRO A 123 -8.09 -7.30 13.93
C PRO A 123 -9.28 -6.44 14.36
N GLU A 124 -10.15 -6.10 13.42
CA GLU A 124 -11.37 -5.33 13.68
C GLU A 124 -12.62 -6.14 13.31
N PRO A 125 -13.70 -6.05 14.12
CA PRO A 125 -14.98 -6.66 13.77
C PRO A 125 -15.51 -6.08 12.46
N THR A 126 -15.88 -6.95 11.53
CA THR A 126 -16.44 -6.56 10.24
C THR A 126 -17.38 -7.63 9.69
N LEU A 127 -18.26 -7.24 8.77
CA LEU A 127 -19.23 -8.14 8.15
C LEU A 127 -18.60 -9.00 7.04
N HIS A 128 -17.68 -8.45 6.23
CA HIS A 128 -17.04 -9.18 5.14
C HIS A 128 -15.59 -9.54 5.44
N LEU A 129 -14.66 -8.59 5.39
CA LEU A 129 -13.23 -8.89 5.47
C LEU A 129 -12.46 -7.79 6.20
N ASN A 130 -11.60 -8.17 7.13
CA ASN A 130 -10.63 -7.27 7.73
C ASN A 130 -9.24 -7.62 7.20
N ILE A 131 -8.54 -6.66 6.60
CA ILE A 131 -7.18 -6.82 6.09
C ILE A 131 -6.22 -6.10 7.05
N VAL A 132 -5.35 -6.87 7.69
CA VAL A 132 -4.39 -6.34 8.66
C VAL A 132 -3.08 -5.98 7.97
N LEU A 133 -2.73 -4.69 7.96
CA LEU A 133 -1.49 -4.16 7.37
C LEU A 133 -0.29 -4.27 8.30
N GLN A 134 -0.17 -5.38 9.00
CA GLN A 134 1.01 -5.73 9.79
C GLN A 134 1.50 -7.09 9.32
N GLY A 135 2.71 -7.11 8.76
CA GLY A 135 3.30 -8.33 8.22
C GLY A 135 3.46 -9.43 9.27
N THR A 136 3.21 -10.67 8.85
CA THR A 136 3.37 -11.89 9.66
C THR A 136 4.29 -12.89 8.98
N ASP A 137 4.62 -14.01 9.63
CA ASP A 137 5.49 -15.03 8.99
C ASP A 137 4.82 -15.75 7.81
N ALA A 138 3.49 -15.83 7.81
CA ALA A 138 2.70 -16.47 6.76
C ALA A 138 1.37 -15.74 6.55
N THR A 139 0.83 -15.81 5.33
CA THR A 139 -0.49 -15.30 5.00
C THR A 139 -1.54 -16.26 5.55
N THR A 140 -2.49 -15.74 6.33
CA THR A 140 -3.56 -16.53 6.94
C THR A 140 -4.87 -15.80 6.84
N LEU A 141 -5.96 -16.54 6.63
CA LEU A 141 -7.32 -16.02 6.72
C LEU A 141 -8.10 -16.84 7.75
N SER A 142 -8.54 -16.19 8.83
CA SER A 142 -9.34 -16.81 9.89
C SER A 142 -10.32 -15.81 10.45
N ASN A 143 -11.57 -16.20 10.70
CA ASN A 143 -12.60 -15.32 11.27
C ASN A 143 -12.70 -13.99 10.51
N ARG A 144 -12.75 -14.04 9.17
CA ARG A 144 -12.77 -12.86 8.28
C ARG A 144 -11.55 -11.94 8.40
N THR A 145 -10.50 -12.32 9.11
CA THR A 145 -9.29 -11.51 9.26
C THR A 145 -8.18 -12.08 8.37
N LEU A 146 -7.82 -11.33 7.33
CA LEU A 146 -6.67 -11.60 6.47
C LEU A 146 -5.42 -10.96 7.07
N ARG A 147 -4.45 -11.79 7.42
CA ARG A 147 -3.08 -11.37 7.75
C ARG A 147 -2.19 -11.70 6.56
N LEU A 148 -1.33 -10.75 6.19
CA LEU A 148 -0.45 -10.85 5.03
C LEU A 148 0.95 -11.21 5.51
N GLN A 149 1.59 -12.19 4.86
CA GLN A 149 2.98 -12.46 5.17
C GLN A 149 3.87 -11.26 4.87
N GLN A 150 4.92 -11.11 5.64
CA GLN A 150 5.96 -10.14 5.39
C GLN A 150 6.63 -10.45 4.05
N VAL A 151 6.88 -9.40 3.27
CA VAL A 151 7.64 -9.48 2.02
C VAL A 151 8.90 -8.63 2.13
N ASP A 152 9.92 -9.01 1.37
CA ASP A 152 11.15 -8.24 1.29
C ASP A 152 11.02 -7.05 0.34
N LYS A 153 11.96 -6.12 0.45
CA LYS A 153 12.12 -5.04 -0.53
C LYS A 153 12.23 -5.65 -1.94
N ARG A 154 11.54 -5.04 -2.91
CA ARG A 154 11.42 -5.53 -4.31
C ARG A 154 10.60 -6.82 -4.47
N GLN A 155 9.84 -7.25 -3.47
CA GLN A 155 8.85 -8.31 -3.64
C GLN A 155 7.45 -7.73 -3.64
N VAL A 156 6.54 -8.41 -4.35
CA VAL A 156 5.11 -8.14 -4.32
C VAL A 156 4.43 -9.41 -3.85
N GLY A 157 3.68 -9.31 -2.77
CA GLY A 157 2.77 -10.35 -2.36
C GLY A 157 1.47 -10.25 -3.14
N ILE A 158 0.95 -11.39 -3.60
CA ILE A 158 -0.30 -11.50 -4.34
C ILE A 158 -1.20 -12.46 -3.59
N VAL A 159 -2.39 -12.01 -3.26
CA VAL A 159 -3.39 -12.81 -2.53
C VAL A 159 -4.72 -12.75 -3.26
N GLU A 160 -5.37 -13.89 -3.40
CA GLU A 160 -6.73 -13.99 -3.91
C GLU A 160 -7.65 -14.51 -2.82
N VAL A 161 -8.75 -13.80 -2.60
CA VAL A 161 -9.79 -14.14 -1.63
C VAL A 161 -11.11 -14.32 -2.37
N ASP A 162 -11.76 -15.45 -2.14
CA ASP A 162 -13.15 -15.68 -2.53
C ASP A 162 -14.06 -15.06 -1.47
N LEU A 163 -15.01 -14.23 -1.91
CA LEU A 163 -15.91 -13.45 -1.06
C LEU A 163 -17.39 -13.80 -1.29
N LYS A 164 -17.70 -14.88 -2.02
CA LYS A 164 -19.10 -15.27 -2.28
C LYS A 164 -19.87 -15.65 -1.01
N ASP A 165 -19.20 -16.32 -0.08
CA ASP A 165 -19.74 -16.82 1.18
C ASP A 165 -18.86 -16.35 2.35
N GLU A 166 -18.49 -17.25 3.26
CA GLU A 166 -17.42 -16.96 4.22
C GLU A 166 -16.09 -16.75 3.47
N PRO A 167 -15.34 -15.67 3.73
CA PRO A 167 -14.11 -15.38 3.03
C PRO A 167 -13.13 -16.54 3.08
N ARG A 168 -12.62 -16.94 1.92
CA ARG A 168 -11.67 -18.04 1.80
C ARG A 168 -10.45 -17.62 1.01
N LEU A 169 -9.27 -17.94 1.56
CA LEU A 169 -8.00 -17.75 0.87
C LEU A 169 -7.94 -18.75 -0.29
N VAL A 170 -7.91 -18.25 -1.52
CA VAL A 170 -7.86 -19.06 -2.74
C VAL A 170 -6.42 -19.36 -3.10
N SER A 171 -5.59 -18.31 -3.14
CA SER A 171 -4.18 -18.44 -3.49
C SER A 171 -3.36 -17.35 -2.80
N MET A 172 -2.09 -17.66 -2.59
CA MET A 172 -1.08 -16.71 -2.14
C MET A 172 0.24 -17.04 -2.83
N GLN A 173 0.92 -16.00 -3.30
CA GLN A 173 2.28 -16.09 -3.82
C GLN A 173 3.05 -14.81 -3.52
N VAL A 174 4.37 -14.93 -3.47
CA VAL A 174 5.27 -13.78 -3.47
C VAL A 174 6.12 -13.84 -4.71
N VAL A 175 6.16 -12.74 -5.44
CA VAL A 175 6.94 -12.62 -6.67
C VAL A 175 8.02 -11.56 -6.49
N ALA A 176 9.24 -11.91 -6.84
CA ALA A 176 10.35 -10.97 -6.87
C ALA A 176 10.25 -10.10 -8.12
N MET A 177 10.43 -8.80 -7.94
CA MET A 177 10.52 -7.85 -9.04
C MET A 177 11.80 -8.08 -9.83
N PRO A 178 11.71 -8.34 -11.15
CA PRO A 178 12.89 -8.50 -11.99
C PRO A 178 13.85 -7.30 -11.90
N SER A 179 15.15 -7.57 -11.99
CA SER A 179 16.15 -6.52 -12.18
C SER A 179 16.06 -5.93 -13.59
N GLY A 180 16.29 -4.63 -13.73
CA GLY A 180 16.39 -3.98 -15.04
C GLY A 180 15.04 -3.65 -15.71
N LEU A 181 13.93 -3.67 -14.96
CA LEU A 181 12.68 -3.09 -15.45
C LEU A 181 12.90 -1.61 -15.78
N ARG A 182 12.33 -1.18 -16.92
CA ARG A 182 12.33 0.23 -17.27
C ARG A 182 11.47 1.00 -16.27
N PRO A 183 11.94 2.16 -15.77
CA PRO A 183 11.13 2.99 -14.89
C PRO A 183 9.95 3.60 -15.66
N ASP A 184 8.80 3.71 -15.02
CA ASP A 184 7.67 4.44 -15.56
C ASP A 184 7.93 5.96 -15.55
N PRO A 185 7.76 6.68 -16.67
CA PRO A 185 8.10 8.10 -16.75
C PRO A 185 7.18 8.99 -15.90
N THR A 186 5.91 8.61 -15.71
CA THR A 186 4.95 9.38 -14.91
C THR A 186 5.31 9.28 -13.44
N ILE A 187 5.60 8.07 -12.96
CA ILE A 187 6.03 7.87 -11.57
C ILE A 187 7.44 8.44 -11.35
N SER A 188 8.31 8.42 -12.35
CA SER A 188 9.62 9.10 -12.26
C SER A 188 9.45 10.60 -12.04
N ALA A 189 8.55 11.25 -12.78
CA ALA A 189 8.25 12.67 -12.57
C ALA A 189 7.65 12.95 -11.18
N ALA A 190 6.84 12.03 -10.63
CA ALA A 190 6.32 12.15 -9.26
C ALA A 190 7.45 12.04 -8.21
N VAL A 191 8.43 11.17 -8.45
CA VAL A 191 9.63 11.06 -7.62
C VAL A 191 10.44 12.36 -7.67
N ASP A 192 10.71 12.89 -8.86
CA ASP A 192 11.44 14.15 -9.04
C ASP A 192 10.75 15.31 -8.30
N PHE A 193 9.41 15.40 -8.40
CA PHE A 193 8.62 16.38 -7.68
C PHE A 193 8.77 16.27 -6.15
N VAL A 194 8.70 15.05 -5.61
CA VAL A 194 8.86 14.82 -4.16
C VAL A 194 10.28 15.16 -3.69
N GLU A 195 11.31 14.86 -4.49
CA GLU A 195 12.67 15.25 -4.18
C GLU A 195 12.87 16.77 -4.22
N ASP A 196 12.30 17.45 -5.20
CA ASP A 196 12.37 18.92 -5.30
C ASP A 196 11.66 19.59 -4.11
N GLU A 197 10.50 19.07 -3.68
CA GLU A 197 9.82 19.54 -2.48
C GLU A 197 10.65 19.29 -1.21
N ALA A 198 11.33 18.14 -1.12
CA ALA A 198 12.26 17.86 -0.03
C ALA A 198 13.43 18.87 -0.02
N ARG A 199 14.06 19.16 -1.17
CA ARG A 199 15.11 20.21 -1.27
C ARG A 199 14.59 21.57 -0.84
N TYR A 200 13.37 21.92 -1.25
CA TYR A 200 12.76 23.18 -0.87
C TYR A 200 12.55 23.27 0.65
N LEU A 201 12.00 22.23 1.29
CA LEU A 201 11.83 22.17 2.74
C LEU A 201 13.17 22.24 3.49
N GLU A 202 14.19 21.53 3.01
CA GLU A 202 15.53 21.55 3.59
C GLU A 202 16.15 22.95 3.53
N SER A 203 15.99 23.66 2.41
CA SER A 203 16.49 25.03 2.25
C SER A 203 15.84 26.06 3.19
N ARG A 204 14.72 25.70 3.82
CA ARG A 204 13.95 26.55 4.75
C ARG A 204 14.16 26.17 6.22
N ARG A 205 14.93 25.13 6.51
CA ARG A 205 15.38 24.77 7.87
C ARG A 205 16.55 25.65 8.28
#